data_AF-A0A533YWU4-F1
#
_entry.id   AF-A0A533YWU4-F1
#
_cell.length_a   1.000
_cell.length_b   1.000
_cell.length_c   1.000
_cell.angle_alpha   90.00
_cell.angle_beta   90.00
_cell.angle_gamma   90.00
#
_symmetry.space_group_name_H-M   'P 1'
#
loop_
_entity.id
_entity.type
_entity.pdbx_description
1 polymer ?
#
loop_
_entity_poly.entity_id
_entity_poly.type
_entity_poly.pdbx_seq_one_letter_code
_entity_poly.pdbx_strand_id
1 'polypeptide(L)'
;MNPLVLPKAPASRLPAKTRTVLAVIVLLGLTLAFYYGLWLPGLVLIKRDAYGLWLPLKQHMTERLTAGELPQWFPYEALGRPFIGTAATGIFHPFTVLYFLLPAPDAYRASTLLSCLLAAVGAFTLGRTLNFSRAGAVVAGAAFALSGYVVSFTEHLIYLYSICVLPLFCAALEKALVGIRAWTVAPALVWATVLLHGDGQTGYYFGFIALIWTAARAPGVQREACLRLLLVVSLAALLASVQLAPAAVVFLSSDRMQPELFQGEALYWSTHPLRLLTVLAAPVGENANPVEVGRIFFGTPQRGSTGGMLADSLYLGVPMVGLALLGGWHRRDLRVLALLGGFALLLALGQFGGLYAVFYNVVPLWSAFRYPEKWMGVVSFAAAILAGAGIDALRAGKGSPTPWLAMAILCAGIWLGLRTEAASAWTAIHFGASESLAGEMTGSAALAFLYSAGASLGVWMVILGARNGRLREAVLFSALVAILTLDLWRANFSAYRTGPVEAATFIPPLAQAIAAREGGLTPGRFRLIPIRESKHMVRKSLQRLLGQEAESVVRRQALDVEHN
;
A
#
# COMPACT_ATOMS: atom_id res chain seq x y z
N MET A 1 0.91 5.48 41.19
CA MET A 1 1.70 5.25 39.95
C MET A 1 2.56 6.48 39.72
N ASN A 2 3.88 6.39 39.86
CA ASN A 2 4.76 7.53 39.57
C ASN A 2 4.79 7.80 38.05
N PRO A 3 4.71 9.07 37.62
CA PRO A 3 4.83 9.42 36.21
C PRO A 3 6.19 8.98 35.65
N LEU A 4 6.21 8.53 34.40
CA LEU A 4 7.41 8.12 33.68
C LEU A 4 8.28 9.37 33.43
N VAL A 5 9.12 9.75 34.38
CA VAL A 5 10.08 10.85 34.17
C VAL A 5 11.30 10.25 33.50
N LEU A 6 11.36 10.31 32.16
CA LEU A 6 12.57 9.95 31.44
C LEU A 6 13.71 10.87 31.90
N PRO A 7 14.90 10.34 32.19
CA PRO A 7 16.06 11.18 32.45
C PRO A 7 16.29 12.06 31.21
N LYS A 8 16.22 13.39 31.38
CA LYS A 8 16.45 14.34 30.29
C LYS A 8 17.80 14.03 29.66
N ALA A 9 17.80 13.71 28.36
CA ALA A 9 19.05 13.59 27.63
C ALA A 9 19.82 14.92 27.71
N PRO A 10 21.14 14.91 27.89
CA PRO A 10 21.94 16.12 27.80
C PRO A 10 21.69 16.79 26.45
N ALA A 11 21.64 18.13 26.43
CA ALA A 11 21.40 18.90 25.23
C ALA A 11 22.40 18.48 24.13
N SER A 12 21.89 18.01 22.99
CA SER A 12 22.74 17.54 21.89
C SER A 12 23.58 18.70 21.35
N ARG A 13 24.90 18.51 21.22
CA ARG A 13 25.82 19.52 20.67
C ARG A 13 25.62 19.81 19.18
N LEU A 14 24.81 19.01 18.47
CA LEU A 14 24.56 19.16 17.03
C LEU A 14 23.46 20.19 16.71
N PRO A 15 23.65 21.00 15.64
CA PRO A 15 22.63 21.92 15.14
C PRO A 15 21.30 21.21 14.82
N ALA A 16 20.18 21.93 14.96
CA ALA A 16 18.85 21.40 14.67
C ALA A 16 18.70 20.91 13.22
N LYS A 17 19.32 21.60 12.25
CA LYS A 17 19.32 21.23 10.83
C LYS A 17 20.02 19.88 10.61
N THR A 18 21.23 19.71 11.16
CA THR A 18 22.02 18.47 11.08
C THR A 18 21.26 17.27 11.63
N ARG A 19 20.56 17.44 12.76
CA ARG A 19 19.72 16.36 13.34
C ARG A 19 18.55 15.96 12.44
N THR A 20 17.95 16.91 11.73
CA THR A 20 16.88 16.61 10.78
C THR A 20 17.42 15.85 9.58
N VAL A 21 18.57 16.29 9.03
CA VAL A 21 19.23 15.62 7.91
C VAL A 21 19.58 14.18 8.29
N LEU A 22 20.18 13.95 9.47
CA LEU A 22 20.50 12.60 9.93
C LEU A 22 19.25 11.72 10.07
N ALA A 23 18.15 12.26 10.61
CA ALA A 23 16.90 11.53 10.74
C ALA A 23 16.33 11.11 9.37
N VAL A 24 16.41 11.99 8.37
CA VAL A 24 16.01 11.70 6.99
C VAL A 24 16.93 10.65 6.36
N ILE A 25 18.25 10.74 6.55
CA ILE A 25 19.21 9.74 6.06
C ILE A 25 18.93 8.36 6.65
N VAL A 26 18.70 8.27 7.97
CA VAL A 26 18.33 7.01 8.61
C VAL A 26 17.05 6.44 8.03
N LEU A 27 16.01 7.28 7.88
CA LEU A 27 14.74 6.86 7.31
C LEU A 27 14.89 6.35 5.87
N LEU A 28 15.59 7.10 5.01
CA LEU A 28 15.87 6.69 3.63
C LEU A 28 16.68 5.39 3.59
N GLY A 29 17.68 5.24 4.46
CA GLY A 29 18.48 4.02 4.58
C GLY A 29 17.63 2.80 4.96
N LEU A 30 16.72 2.93 5.92
CA LEU A 30 15.79 1.86 6.30
C LEU A 30 14.85 1.49 5.15
N THR A 31 14.27 2.48 4.46
CA THR A 31 13.39 2.24 3.32
C THR A 31 14.12 1.59 2.14
N LEU A 32 15.33 2.06 1.80
CA LEU A 32 16.16 1.48 0.75
C LEU A 32 16.60 0.05 1.08
N ALA A 33 16.91 -0.23 2.35
CA ALA A 33 17.26 -1.57 2.80
C ALA A 33 16.08 -2.54 2.67
N PHE A 34 14.87 -2.13 3.08
CA PHE A 34 13.67 -2.95 2.93
C PHE A 34 13.33 -3.21 1.46
N TYR A 35 13.41 -2.18 0.62
CA TYR A 35 13.06 -2.25 -0.81
C TYR A 35 14.25 -2.58 -1.71
N TYR A 36 15.20 -3.39 -1.23
CA TYR A 36 16.45 -3.64 -1.97
C TYR A 36 16.24 -4.20 -3.38
N GLY A 37 15.23 -5.05 -3.58
CA GLY A 37 14.94 -5.63 -4.89
C GLY A 37 14.53 -4.60 -5.96
N LEU A 38 14.09 -3.41 -5.54
CA LEU A 38 13.68 -2.34 -6.46
C LEU A 38 14.86 -1.54 -7.03
N TRP A 39 16.04 -1.57 -6.41
CA TRP A 39 17.22 -0.82 -6.89
C TRP A 39 18.43 -1.69 -7.25
N LEU A 40 18.44 -2.98 -6.91
CA LEU A 40 19.46 -3.90 -7.41
C LEU A 40 19.34 -4.10 -8.93
N PRO A 41 20.42 -4.05 -9.71
CA PRO A 41 20.37 -4.24 -11.16
C PRO A 41 19.91 -5.66 -11.55
N GLY A 42 19.35 -5.81 -12.76
CA GLY A 42 18.96 -7.12 -13.32
C GLY A 42 17.67 -7.73 -12.75
N LEU A 43 16.90 -6.99 -11.94
CA LEU A 43 15.64 -7.46 -11.38
C LEU A 43 14.43 -6.78 -12.02
N VAL A 44 13.26 -7.40 -11.94
CA VAL A 44 11.95 -6.84 -12.33
C VAL A 44 10.88 -7.24 -11.32
N LEU A 45 9.84 -6.42 -11.17
CA LEU A 45 8.66 -6.82 -10.41
C LEU A 45 7.90 -7.89 -11.20
N ILE A 46 7.70 -9.06 -10.58
CA ILE A 46 7.11 -10.24 -11.25
C ILE A 46 5.70 -10.60 -10.77
N LYS A 47 5.21 -9.87 -9.76
CA LYS A 47 3.98 -10.23 -9.06
C LYS A 47 2.74 -9.69 -9.78
N ARG A 48 1.76 -10.56 -10.07
CA ARG A 48 0.41 -10.20 -10.57
C ARG A 48 0.45 -9.08 -11.64
N ASP A 49 -0.32 -8.01 -11.42
CA ASP A 49 -0.50 -6.90 -12.35
C ASP A 49 0.80 -6.13 -12.59
N ALA A 50 1.77 -6.14 -11.65
CA ALA A 50 3.06 -5.46 -11.84
C ALA A 50 3.72 -5.91 -13.14
N TYR A 51 3.61 -7.22 -13.38
CA TYR A 51 4.24 -7.91 -14.49
C TYR A 51 3.27 -8.15 -15.65
N GLY A 52 2.05 -8.58 -15.35
CA GLY A 52 1.06 -8.96 -16.38
C GLY A 52 0.34 -7.77 -17.04
N LEU A 53 0.24 -6.63 -16.35
CA LEU A 53 -0.56 -5.50 -16.80
C LEU A 53 0.27 -4.21 -16.93
N TRP A 54 0.91 -3.76 -15.84
CA TRP A 54 1.54 -2.45 -15.80
C TRP A 54 2.80 -2.36 -16.64
N LEU A 55 3.69 -3.36 -16.57
CA LEU A 55 4.92 -3.34 -17.34
C LEU A 55 4.66 -3.30 -18.86
N PRO A 56 3.79 -4.14 -19.46
CA PRO A 56 3.43 -4.05 -20.87
C PRO A 56 2.82 -2.70 -21.27
N LEU A 57 1.93 -2.14 -20.44
CA LEU A 57 1.35 -0.81 -20.72
C LEU A 57 2.42 0.28 -20.76
N LYS A 58 3.43 0.19 -19.88
CA LYS A 58 4.54 1.13 -19.84
C LYS A 58 5.51 0.93 -21.00
N GLN A 59 5.73 -0.30 -21.46
CA GLN A 59 6.49 -0.58 -22.68
C GLN A 59 5.82 0.05 -23.90
N HIS A 60 4.52 -0.21 -24.11
CA HIS A 60 3.74 0.41 -25.20
C HIS A 60 3.78 1.95 -25.13
N MET A 61 3.60 2.53 -23.94
CA MET A 61 3.72 3.98 -23.74
C MET A 61 5.08 4.50 -24.21
N THR A 62 6.15 3.83 -23.79
CA THR A 62 7.53 4.24 -24.09
C THR A 62 7.81 4.14 -25.58
N GLU A 63 7.45 3.03 -26.22
CA GLU A 63 7.65 2.79 -27.65
C GLU A 63 6.97 3.84 -28.53
N ARG A 64 5.74 4.24 -28.19
CA ARG A 64 5.00 5.24 -28.95
C ARG A 64 5.58 6.65 -28.73
N LEU A 65 5.90 7.00 -27.48
CA LEU A 65 6.47 8.30 -27.17
C LEU A 65 7.87 8.48 -27.78
N THR A 66 8.71 7.46 -27.80
CA THR A 66 10.04 7.53 -28.44
C THR A 66 9.95 7.60 -29.97
N ALA A 67 8.87 7.09 -30.56
CA ALA A 67 8.55 7.30 -31.98
C ALA A 67 7.99 8.71 -32.28
N GLY A 68 7.87 9.60 -31.28
CA GLY A 68 7.28 10.92 -31.44
C GLY A 68 5.75 10.90 -31.54
N GLU A 69 5.13 9.77 -31.20
CA GLU A 69 3.69 9.56 -31.31
C GLU A 69 3.02 9.59 -29.94
N LEU A 70 1.92 10.33 -29.82
CA LEU A 70 1.09 10.27 -28.63
C LEU A 70 0.29 8.94 -28.66
N PRO A 71 0.42 8.03 -27.67
CA PRO A 71 -0.27 6.74 -27.67
C PRO A 71 -1.76 6.93 -27.39
N GLN A 72 -2.56 7.11 -28.45
CA GLN A 72 -4.01 7.26 -28.33
C GLN A 72 -4.75 5.92 -28.24
N TRP A 73 -4.20 4.86 -28.85
CA TRP A 73 -4.83 3.54 -28.97
C TRP A 73 -3.93 2.44 -28.40
N PHE A 74 -4.55 1.49 -27.71
CA PHE A 74 -3.92 0.26 -27.24
C PHE A 74 -4.54 -0.94 -27.97
N PRO A 75 -3.82 -1.63 -28.86
CA PRO A 75 -4.41 -2.62 -29.76
C PRO A 75 -4.51 -4.03 -29.15
N TYR A 76 -3.90 -4.27 -27.99
CA TYR A 76 -3.66 -5.62 -27.47
C TYR A 76 -4.73 -6.14 -26.49
N GLU A 77 -5.69 -5.31 -26.07
CA GLU A 77 -6.77 -5.69 -25.16
C GLU A 77 -8.13 -5.44 -25.80
N ALA A 78 -9.05 -6.43 -25.72
CA ALA A 78 -10.45 -6.30 -26.13
C ALA A 78 -10.67 -5.77 -27.56
N LEU A 79 -9.88 -6.25 -28.54
CA LEU A 79 -9.83 -5.74 -29.93
C LEU A 79 -9.38 -4.27 -30.07
N GLY A 80 -8.92 -3.70 -28.98
CA GLY A 80 -8.35 -2.39 -28.87
C GLY A 80 -9.17 -1.47 -27.99
N ARG A 81 -8.50 -0.53 -27.32
CA ARG A 81 -9.13 0.46 -26.44
C ARG A 81 -8.39 1.80 -26.46
N PRO A 82 -9.06 2.91 -26.09
CA PRO A 82 -8.38 4.18 -25.85
C PRO A 82 -7.30 4.05 -24.76
N PHE A 83 -6.08 4.44 -25.07
CA PHE A 83 -4.97 4.35 -24.11
C PHE A 83 -4.99 5.53 -23.13
N ILE A 84 -5.11 6.77 -23.61
CA ILE A 84 -5.20 7.95 -22.73
C ILE A 84 -6.55 7.97 -21.98
N GLY A 85 -7.64 7.65 -22.69
CA GLY A 85 -9.00 7.75 -22.14
C GLY A 85 -9.34 6.72 -21.08
N THR A 86 -8.56 5.65 -20.93
CA THR A 86 -8.78 4.69 -19.82
C THR A 86 -8.19 5.16 -18.49
N ALA A 87 -7.55 6.35 -18.48
CA ALA A 87 -6.92 7.05 -17.36
C ALA A 87 -5.75 6.34 -16.69
N ALA A 88 -5.88 5.06 -16.39
CA ALA A 88 -4.93 4.22 -15.69
C ALA A 88 -3.71 3.84 -16.56
N THR A 89 -3.04 4.84 -17.14
CA THR A 89 -1.81 4.68 -17.92
C THR A 89 -0.69 5.59 -17.41
N GLY A 90 -1.03 6.68 -16.72
CA GLY A 90 -0.08 7.60 -16.11
C GLY A 90 0.84 8.30 -17.11
N ILE A 91 0.39 8.48 -18.36
CA ILE A 91 1.21 9.06 -19.43
C ILE A 91 1.64 10.48 -19.12
N PHE A 92 0.76 11.31 -18.56
CA PHE A 92 1.04 12.70 -18.22
C PHE A 92 1.64 12.86 -16.82
N HIS A 93 1.95 11.76 -16.14
CA HIS A 93 2.57 11.79 -14.82
C HIS A 93 4.06 12.16 -14.90
N PRO A 94 4.63 12.91 -13.95
CA PRO A 94 6.07 13.23 -13.94
C PRO A 94 7.00 12.01 -13.99
N PHE A 95 6.55 10.83 -13.54
CA PHE A 95 7.34 9.60 -13.64
C PHE A 95 7.57 9.15 -15.08
N THR A 96 6.80 9.61 -16.06
CA THR A 96 7.04 9.34 -17.48
C THR A 96 8.45 9.77 -17.92
N VAL A 97 9.05 10.78 -17.27
CA VAL A 97 10.45 11.18 -17.52
C VAL A 97 11.43 10.03 -17.31
N LEU A 98 11.18 9.15 -16.32
CA LEU A 98 12.05 8.00 -16.04
C LEU A 98 12.08 7.01 -17.22
N TYR A 99 11.00 6.91 -17.99
CA TYR A 99 10.88 6.01 -19.14
C TYR A 99 11.60 6.53 -20.38
N PHE A 100 12.00 7.80 -20.41
CA PHE A 100 12.92 8.33 -21.42
C PHE A 100 14.39 8.13 -21.04
N LEU A 101 14.68 7.94 -19.75
CA LEU A 101 16.05 7.84 -19.22
C LEU A 101 16.50 6.39 -19.01
N LEU A 102 15.56 5.48 -18.78
CA LEU A 102 15.82 4.10 -18.38
C LEU A 102 14.96 3.13 -19.22
N PRO A 103 15.42 1.88 -19.42
CA PRO A 103 14.57 0.81 -19.94
C PRO A 103 13.27 0.68 -19.13
N ALA A 104 12.16 0.31 -19.78
CA ALA A 104 10.85 0.26 -19.14
C ALA A 104 10.79 -0.55 -17.83
N PRO A 105 11.46 -1.73 -17.69
CA PRO A 105 11.48 -2.45 -16.41
C PRO A 105 12.20 -1.67 -15.30
N ASP A 106 13.28 -0.98 -15.61
CA ASP A 106 14.06 -0.19 -14.65
C ASP A 106 13.31 1.09 -14.26
N ALA A 107 12.73 1.80 -15.23
CA ALA A 107 11.88 2.95 -15.00
C ALA A 107 10.66 2.61 -14.12
N TYR A 108 10.05 1.43 -14.33
CA TYR A 108 8.94 0.94 -13.53
C TYR A 108 9.35 0.67 -12.08
N ARG A 109 10.47 -0.03 -11.86
CA ARG A 109 11.00 -0.26 -10.50
C ARG A 109 11.40 1.04 -9.80
N ALA A 110 12.05 1.96 -10.52
CA ALA A 110 12.42 3.27 -10.00
C ALA A 110 11.18 4.10 -9.61
N SER A 111 10.11 4.05 -10.41
CA SER A 111 8.83 4.70 -10.11
C SER A 111 8.18 4.11 -8.85
N THR A 112 8.19 2.79 -8.69
CA THR A 112 7.68 2.11 -7.49
C THR A 112 8.50 2.49 -6.25
N LEU A 113 9.84 2.43 -6.35
CA LEU A 113 10.74 2.80 -5.25
C LEU A 113 10.55 4.27 -4.84
N LEU A 114 10.48 5.18 -5.82
CA LEU A 114 10.26 6.60 -5.55
C LEU A 114 8.94 6.83 -4.84
N SER A 115 7.89 6.08 -5.18
CA SER A 115 6.60 6.12 -4.45
C SER A 115 6.79 5.72 -2.98
N CYS A 116 7.48 4.60 -2.70
CA CYS A 116 7.77 4.16 -1.33
C CYS A 116 8.62 5.17 -0.54
N LEU A 117 9.60 5.81 -1.19
CA LEU A 117 10.41 6.88 -0.58
C LEU A 117 9.56 8.13 -0.29
N LEU A 118 8.63 8.48 -1.18
CA LEU A 118 7.68 9.57 -0.96
C LEU A 118 6.73 9.29 0.21
N ALA A 119 6.33 8.03 0.42
CA ALA A 119 5.58 7.64 1.62
C ALA A 119 6.37 7.91 2.90
N ALA A 120 7.63 7.46 2.96
CA ALA A 120 8.50 7.64 4.11
C ALA A 120 8.74 9.13 4.40
N VAL A 121 9.26 9.86 3.41
CA VAL A 121 9.60 11.29 3.54
C VAL A 121 8.34 12.13 3.74
N GLY A 122 7.23 11.76 3.11
CA GLY A 122 5.94 12.43 3.27
C GLY A 122 5.42 12.33 4.69
N ALA A 123 5.37 11.12 5.25
CA ALA A 123 4.90 10.92 6.62
C ALA A 123 5.85 11.56 7.64
N PHE A 124 7.16 11.54 7.40
CA PHE A 124 8.12 12.32 8.18
C PHE A 124 7.81 13.83 8.12
N THR A 125 7.59 14.37 6.91
CA THR A 125 7.32 15.79 6.68
C THR A 125 6.00 16.21 7.34
N LEU A 126 4.95 15.39 7.23
CA LEU A 126 3.69 15.62 7.91
C LEU A 126 3.87 15.61 9.43
N GLY A 127 4.56 14.60 9.98
CA GLY A 127 4.85 14.54 11.41
C GLY A 127 5.58 15.79 11.90
N ARG A 128 6.58 16.28 11.15
CA ARG A 128 7.29 17.53 11.46
C ARG A 128 6.40 18.77 11.34
N THR A 129 5.47 18.79 10.39
CA THR A 129 4.47 19.86 10.22
C THR A 129 3.47 19.87 11.39
N LEU A 130 3.12 18.70 11.92
CA LEU A 130 2.28 18.50 13.11
C LEU A 130 3.05 18.59 14.44
N ASN A 131 4.26 19.18 14.41
CA ASN A 131 5.13 19.41 15.57
C ASN A 131 5.59 18.14 16.30
N PHE A 132 5.65 17.00 15.63
CA PHE A 132 6.16 15.77 16.26
C PHE A 132 7.65 15.88 16.48
N SER A 133 8.21 15.19 17.47
CA SER A 133 9.65 15.09 17.56
C SER A 133 10.26 14.35 16.35
N ARG A 134 11.57 14.51 16.13
CA ARG A 134 12.26 13.82 15.02
C ARG A 134 12.11 12.30 15.10
N ALA A 135 12.16 11.74 16.31
CA ALA A 135 11.97 10.31 16.51
C ALA A 135 10.54 9.88 16.14
N GLY A 136 9.53 10.64 16.59
CA GLY A 136 8.14 10.40 16.20
C GLY A 136 7.92 10.51 14.68
N ALA A 137 8.56 11.48 14.02
CA ALA A 137 8.50 11.63 12.57
C ALA A 137 9.21 10.47 11.82
N VAL A 138 10.34 9.96 12.32
CA VAL A 138 11.00 8.76 11.75
C VAL A 138 10.10 7.54 11.88
N VAL A 139 9.48 7.35 13.05
CA VAL A 139 8.53 6.24 13.26
C VAL A 139 7.32 6.37 12.34
N ALA A 140 6.73 7.55 12.18
CA ALA A 140 5.64 7.76 11.23
C ALA A 140 6.05 7.42 9.79
N GLY A 141 7.25 7.87 9.37
CA GLY A 141 7.82 7.57 8.06
C GLY A 141 8.01 6.07 7.82
N ALA A 142 8.73 5.39 8.73
CA ALA A 142 9.03 3.98 8.61
C ALA A 142 7.77 3.12 8.70
N ALA A 143 6.89 3.41 9.66
CA ALA A 143 5.64 2.67 9.86
C ALA A 143 4.72 2.75 8.64
N PHE A 144 4.62 3.92 7.99
CA PHE A 144 3.78 4.05 6.81
C PHE A 144 4.40 3.35 5.60
N ALA A 145 5.68 3.63 5.31
CA ALA A 145 6.34 3.11 4.13
C ALA A 145 6.48 1.58 4.15
N LEU A 146 6.60 0.96 5.34
CA LEU A 146 6.72 -0.49 5.49
C LEU A 146 5.38 -1.16 5.91
N SER A 147 4.27 -0.42 5.92
CA SER A 147 2.96 -0.99 6.25
C SER A 147 2.51 -2.01 5.20
N GLY A 148 1.77 -3.03 5.62
CA GLY A 148 1.37 -4.14 4.75
C GLY A 148 0.66 -3.68 3.49
N TYR A 149 -0.22 -2.67 3.60
CA TYR A 149 -0.93 -2.11 2.46
C TYR A 149 0.03 -1.48 1.44
N VAL A 150 0.95 -0.62 1.88
CA VAL A 150 1.92 0.05 0.99
C VAL A 150 2.82 -0.98 0.30
N VAL A 151 3.30 -1.99 1.01
CA VAL A 151 4.17 -3.02 0.43
C VAL A 151 3.37 -3.90 -0.55
N SER A 152 2.16 -4.31 -0.21
CA SER A 152 1.31 -5.12 -1.08
C SER A 152 0.98 -4.41 -2.40
N PHE A 153 0.77 -3.09 -2.34
CA PHE A 153 0.41 -2.30 -3.50
C PHE A 153 1.58 -1.98 -4.44
N THR A 154 2.80 -2.46 -4.17
CA THR A 154 3.90 -2.41 -5.14
C THR A 154 3.60 -3.11 -6.46
N GLU A 155 2.60 -4.00 -6.48
CA GLU A 155 2.09 -4.61 -7.70
C GLU A 155 1.12 -3.71 -8.49
N HIS A 156 0.67 -2.59 -7.92
CA HIS A 156 -0.21 -1.61 -8.55
C HIS A 156 0.34 -0.19 -8.44
N LEU A 157 1.30 0.16 -9.31
CA LEU A 157 2.01 1.45 -9.28
C LEU A 157 1.07 2.66 -9.23
N ILE A 158 -0.09 2.60 -9.90
CA ILE A 158 -1.06 3.70 -9.92
C ILE A 158 -1.63 3.96 -8.52
N TYR A 159 -2.19 2.94 -7.89
CA TYR A 159 -2.77 3.06 -6.56
C TYR A 159 -1.72 3.26 -5.47
N LEU A 160 -0.53 2.66 -5.63
CA LEU A 160 0.59 2.85 -4.71
C LEU A 160 0.99 4.32 -4.61
N TYR A 161 1.29 4.94 -5.75
CA TYR A 161 1.74 6.33 -5.77
C TYR A 161 0.73 7.24 -5.05
N SER A 162 -0.55 7.09 -5.37
CA SER A 162 -1.63 7.88 -4.80
C SER A 162 -1.69 7.81 -3.28
N ILE A 163 -1.59 6.61 -2.70
CA ILE A 163 -1.59 6.49 -1.24
C ILE A 163 -0.28 6.99 -0.64
N CYS A 164 0.85 6.76 -1.30
CA CYS A 164 2.18 7.17 -0.82
C CYS A 164 2.34 8.69 -0.72
N VAL A 165 1.69 9.47 -1.59
CA VAL A 165 1.77 10.95 -1.54
C VAL A 165 0.73 11.60 -0.64
N LEU A 166 -0.22 10.84 -0.10
CA LEU A 166 -1.24 11.34 0.84
C LEU A 166 -0.64 12.13 2.04
N PRO A 167 0.45 11.69 2.69
CA PRO A 167 1.05 12.48 3.76
C PRO A 167 1.59 13.84 3.30
N LEU A 168 2.17 13.91 2.09
CA LEU A 168 2.65 15.17 1.50
C LEU A 168 1.47 16.09 1.18
N PHE A 169 0.38 15.53 0.65
CA PHE A 169 -0.86 16.27 0.42
C PHE A 169 -1.38 16.89 1.71
N CYS A 170 -1.53 16.10 2.79
CA CYS A 170 -1.98 16.60 4.09
C CYS A 170 -1.01 17.64 4.68
N ALA A 171 0.31 17.46 4.53
CA ALA A 171 1.30 18.43 5.01
C ALA A 171 1.23 19.76 4.24
N ALA A 172 1.04 19.69 2.93
CA ALA A 172 0.88 20.86 2.07
C ALA A 172 -0.46 21.56 2.34
N LEU A 173 -1.54 20.79 2.58
CA LEU A 173 -2.85 21.32 2.95
C LEU A 173 -2.80 22.04 4.30
N GLU A 174 -2.16 21.46 5.31
CA GLU A 174 -1.95 22.11 6.61
C GLU A 174 -1.28 23.48 6.46
N LYS A 175 -0.23 23.57 5.63
CA LYS A 175 0.43 24.85 5.31
C LYS A 175 -0.46 25.79 4.52
N ALA A 176 -1.25 25.28 3.58
CA ALA A 176 -2.20 26.08 2.80
C ALA A 176 -3.30 26.69 3.67
N LEU A 177 -3.73 26.00 4.72
CA LEU A 177 -4.77 26.49 5.63
C LEU A 177 -4.24 27.49 6.65
N VAL A 178 -3.03 27.30 7.18
CA VAL A 178 -2.46 28.16 8.24
C VAL A 178 -1.60 29.30 7.68
N GLY A 179 -0.96 29.11 6.53
CA GLY A 179 0.02 30.04 5.96
C GLY A 179 -0.58 31.08 4.99
N ILE A 180 0.26 31.60 4.10
CA ILE A 180 -0.16 32.51 3.01
C ILE A 180 -0.88 31.75 1.89
N ARG A 181 -1.74 32.45 1.14
CA ARG A 181 -2.56 31.86 0.06
C ARG A 181 -1.76 31.14 -1.02
N ALA A 182 -0.53 31.56 -1.32
CA ALA A 182 0.32 30.89 -2.30
C ALA A 182 0.60 29.41 -1.99
N TRP A 183 0.46 28.99 -0.72
CA TRP A 183 0.61 27.59 -0.34
C TRP A 183 -0.49 26.68 -0.91
N THR A 184 -1.62 27.19 -1.41
CA THR A 184 -2.66 26.38 -2.07
C THR A 184 -2.15 25.67 -3.33
N VAL A 185 -1.08 26.18 -3.94
CA VAL A 185 -0.44 25.56 -5.11
C VAL A 185 0.15 24.20 -4.76
N ALA A 186 0.76 24.04 -3.58
CA ALA A 186 1.44 22.82 -3.19
C ALA A 186 0.50 21.58 -3.08
N PRO A 187 -0.61 21.61 -2.32
CA PRO A 187 -1.53 20.48 -2.29
C PRO A 187 -2.24 20.28 -3.64
N ALA A 188 -2.48 21.33 -4.42
CA ALA A 188 -3.06 21.21 -5.75
C ALA A 188 -2.13 20.46 -6.72
N LEU A 189 -0.81 20.73 -6.68
CA LEU A 189 0.18 20.01 -7.47
C LEU A 189 0.25 18.52 -7.09
N VAL A 190 0.30 18.21 -5.79
CA VAL A 190 0.30 16.81 -5.31
C VAL A 190 -0.98 16.08 -5.71
N TRP A 191 -2.13 16.77 -5.64
CA TRP A 191 -3.39 16.17 -6.06
C TRP A 191 -3.45 15.98 -7.58
N ALA A 192 -2.97 16.96 -8.35
CA ALA A 192 -2.88 16.84 -9.80
C ALA A 192 -2.03 15.65 -10.23
N THR A 193 -0.90 15.36 -9.56
CA THR A 193 -0.09 14.18 -9.91
C THR A 193 -0.84 12.87 -9.68
N VAL A 194 -1.65 12.75 -8.62
CA VAL A 194 -2.51 11.57 -8.40
C VAL A 194 -3.47 11.35 -9.58
N LEU A 195 -4.11 12.43 -10.05
CA LEU A 195 -5.06 12.38 -11.15
C LEU A 195 -4.37 12.11 -12.50
N LEU A 196 -3.22 12.74 -12.75
CA LEU A 196 -2.38 12.54 -13.94
C LEU A 196 -1.78 11.14 -14.02
N HIS A 197 -1.56 10.50 -12.86
CA HIS A 197 -1.12 9.10 -12.80
C HIS A 197 -2.23 8.12 -13.18
N GLY A 198 -3.49 8.56 -13.19
CA GLY A 198 -4.65 7.77 -13.61
C GLY A 198 -5.53 7.26 -12.48
N ASP A 199 -5.27 7.63 -11.23
CA ASP A 199 -6.06 7.18 -10.07
C ASP A 199 -7.20 8.15 -9.75
N GLY A 200 -8.23 8.15 -10.61
CA GLY A 200 -9.43 8.97 -10.39
C GLY A 200 -10.13 8.66 -9.06
N GLN A 201 -10.04 7.41 -8.59
CA GLN A 201 -10.69 6.96 -7.36
C GLN A 201 -10.01 7.52 -6.10
N THR A 202 -8.70 7.29 -5.93
CA THR A 202 -7.99 7.88 -4.77
C THR A 202 -7.92 9.40 -4.88
N GLY A 203 -7.84 9.95 -6.10
CA GLY A 203 -7.96 11.38 -6.34
C GLY A 203 -9.30 11.94 -5.86
N TYR A 204 -10.41 11.23 -6.05
CA TYR A 204 -11.69 11.63 -5.46
C TYR A 204 -11.67 11.57 -3.92
N TYR A 205 -11.03 10.56 -3.35
CA TYR A 205 -10.88 10.41 -1.90
C TYR A 205 -10.07 11.55 -1.26
N PHE A 206 -9.08 12.10 -1.97
CA PHE A 206 -8.34 13.29 -1.51
C PHE A 206 -9.26 14.48 -1.27
N GLY A 207 -10.35 14.62 -2.04
CA GLY A 207 -11.36 15.65 -1.81
C GLY A 207 -12.07 15.49 -0.47
N PHE A 208 -12.53 14.28 -0.13
CA PHE A 208 -13.12 14.01 1.18
C PHE A 208 -12.14 14.21 2.32
N ILE A 209 -10.90 13.73 2.16
CA ILE A 209 -9.85 13.91 3.14
C ILE A 209 -9.60 15.40 3.34
N ALA A 210 -9.51 16.19 2.27
CA ALA A 210 -9.31 17.62 2.34
C ALA A 210 -10.46 18.35 3.03
N LEU A 211 -11.71 17.95 2.78
CA LEU A 211 -12.90 18.49 3.45
C LEU A 211 -12.85 18.21 4.96
N ILE A 212 -12.67 16.95 5.36
CA ILE A 212 -12.60 16.53 6.76
C ILE A 212 -11.41 17.23 7.46
N TRP A 213 -10.26 17.26 6.81
CA TRP A 213 -9.06 17.91 7.33
C TRP A 213 -9.28 19.40 7.53
N THR A 214 -9.81 20.10 6.53
CA THR A 214 -10.09 21.53 6.59
C THR A 214 -11.09 21.86 7.69
N ALA A 215 -12.18 21.09 7.78
CA ALA A 215 -13.20 21.28 8.82
C ALA A 215 -12.61 21.12 10.25
N ALA A 216 -11.65 20.22 10.43
CA ALA A 216 -11.06 19.94 11.73
C ALA A 216 -9.85 20.81 12.08
N ARG A 217 -9.15 21.37 11.09
CA ARG A 217 -7.81 21.98 11.26
C ARG A 217 -7.71 23.44 10.84
N ALA A 218 -8.65 23.98 10.06
CA ALA A 218 -8.57 25.35 9.59
C ALA A 218 -8.67 26.36 10.76
N PRO A 219 -7.69 27.26 10.94
CA PRO A 219 -7.80 28.33 11.92
C PRO A 219 -8.71 29.45 11.40
N GLY A 220 -9.62 29.95 12.24
CA GLY A 220 -10.35 31.20 11.98
C GLY A 220 -11.63 31.06 11.14
N VAL A 221 -11.82 31.97 10.17
CA VAL A 221 -13.09 32.17 9.45
C VAL A 221 -13.30 31.11 8.38
N GLN A 222 -14.38 30.32 8.51
CA GLN A 222 -14.71 29.22 7.60
C GLN A 222 -14.73 29.63 6.12
N ARG A 223 -15.17 30.85 5.80
CA ARG A 223 -15.20 31.38 4.43
C ARG A 223 -13.83 31.36 3.76
N GLU A 224 -12.77 31.77 4.46
CA GLU A 224 -11.43 31.78 3.86
C GLU A 224 -10.89 30.37 3.64
N ALA A 225 -11.12 29.46 4.60
CA ALA A 225 -10.76 28.06 4.45
C ALA A 225 -11.47 27.42 3.24
N CYS A 226 -12.76 27.70 3.06
CA CYS A 226 -13.53 27.25 1.90
C CYS A 226 -12.97 27.82 0.58
N LEU A 227 -12.62 29.12 0.53
CA LEU A 227 -12.02 29.73 -0.67
C LEU A 227 -10.66 29.11 -1.01
N ARG A 228 -9.83 28.85 0.00
CA ARG A 228 -8.52 28.18 -0.19
C ARG A 228 -8.72 26.76 -0.69
N LEU A 229 -9.66 26.00 -0.12
CA LEU A 229 -9.97 24.65 -0.57
C LEU A 229 -10.52 24.65 -2.00
N LEU A 230 -11.41 25.58 -2.34
CA LEU A 230 -11.92 25.74 -3.71
C LEU A 230 -10.77 26.01 -4.68
N LEU A 231 -9.83 26.89 -4.34
CA LEU A 231 -8.65 27.16 -5.16
C LEU A 231 -7.78 25.91 -5.35
N VAL A 232 -7.59 25.10 -4.30
CA VAL A 232 -6.85 23.83 -4.39
C VAL A 232 -7.54 22.87 -5.37
N VAL A 233 -8.85 22.69 -5.23
CA VAL A 233 -9.65 21.81 -6.10
C VAL A 233 -9.63 22.28 -7.54
N SER A 234 -9.90 23.56 -7.79
CA SER A 234 -9.92 24.14 -9.13
C SER A 234 -8.56 24.05 -9.81
N LEU A 235 -7.47 24.32 -9.09
CA LEU A 235 -6.13 24.22 -9.64
C LEU A 235 -5.73 22.77 -9.92
N ALA A 236 -6.05 21.83 -9.03
CA ALA A 236 -5.78 20.41 -9.26
C ALA A 236 -6.54 19.88 -10.49
N ALA A 237 -7.82 20.23 -10.63
CA ALA A 237 -8.63 19.87 -11.78
C ALA A 237 -8.13 20.49 -13.09
N LEU A 238 -7.71 21.76 -13.06
CA LEU A 238 -7.13 22.45 -14.22
C LEU A 238 -5.83 21.78 -14.68
N LEU A 239 -4.92 21.51 -13.75
CA LEU A 239 -3.63 20.87 -14.03
C LEU A 239 -3.80 19.42 -14.53
N ALA A 240 -4.79 18.70 -14.01
CA ALA A 240 -5.08 17.33 -14.42
C ALA A 240 -6.02 17.23 -15.63
N SER A 241 -6.54 18.34 -16.16
CA SER A 241 -7.56 18.36 -17.21
C SER A 241 -7.14 17.61 -18.48
N VAL A 242 -5.86 17.63 -18.82
CA VAL A 242 -5.28 16.89 -19.96
C VAL A 242 -5.51 15.38 -19.85
N GLN A 243 -5.60 14.85 -18.62
CA GLN A 243 -5.91 13.44 -18.35
C GLN A 243 -7.40 13.23 -18.06
N LEU A 244 -8.04 14.15 -17.32
CA LEU A 244 -9.43 14.01 -16.89
C LEU A 244 -10.43 14.15 -18.04
N ALA A 245 -10.19 15.06 -18.99
CA ALA A 245 -11.10 15.27 -20.11
C ALA A 245 -11.25 14.03 -21.01
N PRO A 246 -10.19 13.40 -21.54
CA PRO A 246 -10.33 12.17 -22.31
C PRO A 246 -10.84 11.00 -21.47
N ALA A 247 -10.51 10.96 -20.17
CA ALA A 247 -11.03 9.95 -19.26
C ALA A 247 -12.54 10.05 -19.07
N ALA A 248 -13.07 11.28 -18.97
CA ALA A 248 -14.51 11.51 -18.84
C ALA A 248 -15.29 11.00 -20.05
N VAL A 249 -14.77 11.18 -21.27
CA VAL A 249 -15.43 10.69 -22.50
C VAL A 249 -15.60 9.16 -22.47
N VAL A 250 -14.53 8.43 -22.15
CA VAL A 250 -14.59 6.95 -22.07
C VAL A 250 -15.41 6.47 -20.88
N PHE A 251 -15.32 7.19 -19.75
CA PHE A 251 -16.08 6.88 -18.54
C PHE A 251 -17.59 6.94 -18.77
N LEU A 252 -18.07 7.97 -19.47
CA LEU A 252 -19.50 8.15 -19.76
C LEU A 252 -20.10 7.03 -20.61
N SER A 253 -19.28 6.34 -21.42
CA SER A 253 -19.69 5.18 -22.21
C SER A 253 -19.46 3.83 -21.52
N SER A 254 -19.04 3.82 -20.26
CA SER A 254 -18.68 2.59 -19.54
C SER A 254 -19.80 2.07 -18.65
N ASP A 255 -19.76 0.76 -18.34
CA ASP A 255 -20.69 0.11 -17.41
C ASP A 255 -20.70 0.73 -16.00
N ARG A 256 -19.68 1.53 -15.66
CA ARG A 256 -19.62 2.26 -14.39
C ARG A 256 -20.69 3.36 -14.25
N MET A 257 -21.29 3.77 -15.36
CA MET A 257 -22.45 4.68 -15.38
C MET A 257 -23.78 3.96 -15.13
N GLN A 258 -23.76 2.63 -14.94
CA GLN A 258 -24.93 1.80 -14.66
C GLN A 258 -24.77 1.15 -13.27
N PRO A 259 -25.11 1.88 -12.18
CA PRO A 259 -24.86 1.43 -10.81
C PRO A 259 -25.47 0.08 -10.46
N GLU A 260 -26.59 -0.30 -11.08
CA GLU A 260 -27.26 -1.58 -10.81
C GLU A 260 -26.42 -2.75 -11.32
N LEU A 261 -25.74 -2.59 -12.45
CA LEU A 261 -24.88 -3.62 -13.05
C LEU A 261 -23.49 -3.67 -12.40
N PHE A 262 -23.01 -2.55 -11.87
CA PHE A 262 -21.65 -2.42 -11.35
C PHE A 262 -21.50 -2.77 -9.86
N GLN A 263 -22.59 -2.95 -9.12
CA GLN A 263 -22.53 -3.13 -7.66
C GLN A 263 -21.69 -4.34 -7.23
N GLY A 264 -21.77 -5.46 -7.96
CA GLY A 264 -20.96 -6.65 -7.69
C GLY A 264 -19.46 -6.39 -7.85
N GLU A 265 -19.06 -5.62 -8.87
CA GLU A 265 -17.67 -5.18 -9.06
C GLU A 265 -17.22 -4.24 -7.95
N ALA A 266 -18.12 -3.34 -7.55
CA ALA A 266 -17.85 -2.33 -6.55
C ALA A 266 -17.46 -2.97 -5.21
N LEU A 267 -18.18 -4.03 -4.80
CA LEU A 267 -18.02 -4.70 -3.50
C LEU A 267 -17.02 -5.88 -3.50
N TYR A 268 -16.51 -6.30 -4.66
CA TYR A 268 -15.74 -7.55 -4.84
C TYR A 268 -14.61 -7.77 -3.82
N TRP A 269 -13.78 -6.74 -3.57
CA TRP A 269 -12.71 -6.78 -2.57
C TRP A 269 -13.05 -5.94 -1.34
N SER A 270 -14.08 -6.39 -0.62
CA SER A 270 -14.42 -5.89 0.71
C SER A 270 -13.49 -6.52 1.76
N THR A 271 -13.00 -5.72 2.71
CA THR A 271 -12.15 -6.24 3.78
C THR A 271 -12.99 -7.06 4.75
N HIS A 272 -12.84 -8.39 4.69
CA HIS A 272 -13.52 -9.29 5.61
C HIS A 272 -13.11 -9.00 7.08
N PRO A 273 -14.01 -9.01 8.07
CA PRO A 273 -13.68 -8.71 9.47
C PRO A 273 -12.54 -9.56 10.05
N LEU A 274 -12.43 -10.84 9.64
CA LEU A 274 -11.30 -11.69 10.04
C LEU A 274 -9.93 -11.17 9.58
N ARG A 275 -9.87 -10.37 8.51
CA ARG A 275 -8.63 -9.72 8.08
C ARG A 275 -8.16 -8.65 9.06
N LEU A 276 -9.00 -8.17 9.97
CA LEU A 276 -8.56 -7.27 11.04
C LEU A 276 -7.63 -7.97 12.03
N LEU A 277 -7.68 -9.31 12.12
CA LEU A 277 -6.68 -10.08 12.87
C LEU A 277 -5.31 -10.02 12.18
N THR A 278 -5.27 -9.99 10.85
CA THR A 278 -4.02 -9.92 10.09
C THR A 278 -3.37 -8.53 10.12
N VAL A 279 -4.10 -7.50 10.59
CA VAL A 279 -3.51 -6.21 10.95
C VAL A 279 -2.55 -6.35 12.13
N LEU A 280 -2.84 -7.26 13.07
CA LEU A 280 -2.08 -7.46 14.31
C LEU A 280 -1.13 -8.65 14.25
N ALA A 281 -1.46 -9.70 13.48
CA ALA A 281 -0.70 -10.94 13.37
C ALA A 281 -0.67 -11.43 11.91
N ALA A 282 0.50 -11.33 11.26
CA ALA A 282 0.75 -11.83 9.91
C ALA A 282 2.16 -12.45 9.79
N PRO A 283 2.45 -13.29 8.78
CA PRO A 283 1.55 -13.77 7.72
C PRO A 283 0.57 -14.84 8.20
N VAL A 284 -0.54 -15.00 7.48
CA VAL A 284 -1.54 -16.07 7.70
C VAL A 284 -1.79 -16.74 6.35
N GLY A 285 -1.71 -18.07 6.31
CA GLY A 285 -1.80 -18.86 5.09
C GLY A 285 -0.59 -18.71 4.17
N GLU A 286 0.61 -18.54 4.73
CA GLU A 286 1.84 -18.23 3.97
C GLU A 286 2.17 -19.27 2.88
N ASN A 287 1.96 -20.56 3.16
CA ASN A 287 2.21 -21.63 2.20
C ASN A 287 0.92 -22.10 1.49
N ALA A 288 -0.22 -21.50 1.80
CA ALA A 288 -1.49 -21.83 1.19
C ALA A 288 -1.68 -21.09 -0.15
N ASN A 289 -2.60 -21.57 -0.98
CA ASN A 289 -2.99 -20.85 -2.19
C ASN A 289 -3.80 -19.60 -1.79
N PRO A 290 -3.37 -18.36 -2.12
CA PRO A 290 -4.04 -17.13 -1.73
C PRO A 290 -5.42 -16.98 -2.36
N VAL A 291 -5.66 -17.61 -3.53
CA VAL A 291 -6.99 -17.70 -4.15
C VAL A 291 -7.94 -18.46 -3.25
N GLU A 292 -7.48 -19.62 -2.79
CA GLU A 292 -8.24 -20.51 -1.93
C GLU A 292 -8.47 -19.90 -0.55
N VAL A 293 -7.43 -19.28 0.03
CA VAL A 293 -7.53 -18.54 1.29
C VAL A 293 -8.55 -17.40 1.18
N GLY A 294 -8.44 -16.58 0.13
CA GLY A 294 -9.37 -15.47 -0.11
C GLY A 294 -10.82 -15.94 -0.26
N ARG A 295 -11.04 -17.04 -0.97
CA ARG A 295 -12.37 -17.62 -1.19
C ARG A 295 -12.96 -18.22 0.08
N ILE A 296 -12.21 -19.10 0.76
CA ILE A 296 -12.71 -19.90 1.88
C ILE A 296 -12.81 -19.07 3.17
N PHE A 297 -11.79 -18.26 3.48
CA PHE A 297 -11.72 -17.56 4.77
C PHE A 297 -12.15 -16.11 4.72
N PHE A 298 -12.05 -15.45 3.56
CA PHE A 298 -12.33 -14.02 3.43
C PHE A 298 -13.51 -13.71 2.52
N GLY A 299 -14.22 -14.74 2.03
CA GLY A 299 -15.44 -14.59 1.24
C GLY A 299 -15.25 -13.83 -0.08
N THR A 300 -14.03 -13.86 -0.64
CA THR A 300 -13.77 -13.25 -1.95
C THR A 300 -14.30 -14.20 -3.04
N PRO A 301 -15.30 -13.78 -3.86
CA PRO A 301 -15.87 -14.65 -4.88
C PRO A 301 -14.79 -15.09 -5.89
N GLN A 302 -14.85 -16.33 -6.36
CA GLN A 302 -13.91 -16.81 -7.36
C GLN A 302 -14.31 -16.32 -8.75
N ARG A 303 -13.41 -15.63 -9.45
CA ARG A 303 -13.57 -15.25 -10.86
C ARG A 303 -12.34 -15.64 -11.66
N GLY A 304 -12.45 -16.76 -12.38
CA GLY A 304 -11.35 -17.32 -13.19
C GLY A 304 -10.13 -17.68 -12.33
N SER A 305 -8.93 -17.51 -12.90
CA SER A 305 -7.65 -17.67 -12.20
C SER A 305 -7.28 -16.46 -11.32
N THR A 306 -8.10 -15.40 -11.35
CA THR A 306 -7.93 -14.17 -10.57
C THR A 306 -8.84 -14.19 -9.35
N GLY A 307 -8.45 -14.97 -8.35
CA GLY A 307 -9.08 -14.93 -7.02
C GLY A 307 -8.01 -14.77 -5.95
N GLY A 308 -8.36 -14.17 -4.82
CA GLY A 308 -7.43 -13.89 -3.73
C GLY A 308 -7.61 -12.50 -3.17
N MET A 309 -6.76 -12.13 -2.23
CA MET A 309 -6.82 -10.84 -1.56
C MET A 309 -6.39 -9.71 -2.49
N LEU A 310 -6.91 -8.49 -2.29
CA LEU A 310 -6.41 -7.31 -3.01
C LEU A 310 -5.03 -6.91 -2.48
N ALA A 311 -4.91 -6.65 -1.18
CA ALA A 311 -3.63 -6.54 -0.51
C ALA A 311 -3.25 -7.90 0.09
N ASP A 312 -2.06 -8.43 -0.20
CA ASP A 312 -1.60 -9.67 0.45
C ASP A 312 -1.41 -9.51 1.96
N SER A 313 -0.96 -8.33 2.39
CA SER A 313 -0.81 -7.98 3.79
C SER A 313 -1.55 -6.69 4.13
N LEU A 314 -2.26 -6.72 5.26
CA LEU A 314 -2.78 -5.52 5.95
C LEU A 314 -2.03 -5.26 7.27
N TYR A 315 -0.91 -5.94 7.48
CA TYR A 315 -0.19 -5.95 8.75
C TYR A 315 0.40 -4.58 9.09
N LEU A 316 0.03 -4.11 10.28
CA LEU A 316 0.59 -2.94 10.94
C LEU A 316 1.41 -3.35 12.18
N GLY A 317 1.05 -4.48 12.80
CA GLY A 317 1.71 -5.02 13.98
C GLY A 317 1.27 -4.36 15.28
N VAL A 318 1.35 -5.14 16.36
CA VAL A 318 1.03 -4.69 17.72
C VAL A 318 1.80 -3.43 18.13
N PRO A 319 3.13 -3.30 17.88
CA PRO A 319 3.89 -2.10 18.23
C PRO A 319 3.32 -0.83 17.59
N MET A 320 3.01 -0.86 16.28
CA MET A 320 2.49 0.30 15.56
C MET A 320 1.09 0.67 16.06
N VAL A 321 0.18 -0.30 16.18
CA VAL A 321 -1.21 -0.06 16.63
C VAL A 321 -1.24 0.45 18.07
N GLY A 322 -0.46 -0.15 18.97
CA GLY A 322 -0.39 0.31 20.37
C GLY A 322 0.17 1.73 20.51
N LEU A 323 1.17 2.10 19.70
CA LEU A 323 1.67 3.47 19.63
C LEU A 323 0.63 4.42 19.02
N ALA A 324 -0.11 3.99 17.99
CA ALA A 324 -1.17 4.78 17.38
C ALA A 324 -2.29 5.11 18.37
N LEU A 325 -2.73 4.12 19.15
CA LEU A 325 -3.72 4.30 20.21
C LEU A 325 -3.20 5.27 21.29
N LEU A 326 -1.95 5.10 21.72
CA LEU A 326 -1.33 5.98 22.71
C LEU A 326 -1.24 7.44 22.20
N GLY A 327 -0.85 7.63 20.94
CA GLY A 327 -0.78 8.91 20.27
C GLY A 327 -2.15 9.57 20.15
N GLY A 328 -3.15 8.86 19.61
CA GLY A 328 -4.52 9.35 19.47
C GLY A 328 -5.19 9.71 20.79
N TRP A 329 -4.87 8.99 21.87
CA TRP A 329 -5.39 9.27 23.20
C TRP A 329 -4.84 10.57 23.80
N HIS A 330 -3.53 10.82 23.64
CA HIS A 330 -2.85 11.94 24.31
C HIS A 330 -2.71 13.19 23.45
N ARG A 331 -2.76 13.08 22.11
CA ARG A 331 -2.69 14.20 21.16
C ARG A 331 -4.08 14.48 20.59
N ARG A 332 -4.92 15.14 21.41
CA ARG A 332 -6.31 15.47 21.04
C ARG A 332 -6.41 16.39 19.81
N ASP A 333 -5.37 17.16 19.53
CA ASP A 333 -5.22 17.98 18.32
C ASP A 333 -5.17 17.14 17.03
N LEU A 334 -4.92 15.82 17.16
CA LEU A 334 -4.84 14.85 16.06
C LEU A 334 -6.07 13.95 15.96
N ARG A 335 -7.17 14.25 16.68
CA ARG A 335 -8.42 13.46 16.63
C ARG A 335 -8.94 13.26 15.21
N VAL A 336 -8.70 14.22 14.31
CA VAL A 336 -9.05 14.11 12.89
C VAL A 336 -8.46 12.86 12.24
N LEU A 337 -7.24 12.46 12.59
CA LEU A 337 -6.61 11.25 12.05
C LEU A 337 -7.28 9.98 12.58
N ALA A 338 -7.67 9.96 13.86
CA ALA A 338 -8.39 8.82 14.43
C ALA A 338 -9.79 8.66 13.81
N LEU A 339 -10.50 9.78 13.61
CA LEU A 339 -11.79 9.81 12.92
C LEU A 339 -11.65 9.38 11.46
N LEU A 340 -10.65 9.91 10.74
CA LEU A 340 -10.38 9.55 9.37
C LEU A 340 -10.05 8.06 9.23
N GLY A 341 -9.18 7.53 10.10
CA GLY A 341 -8.82 6.11 10.12
C GLY A 341 -10.01 5.21 10.46
N GLY A 342 -10.82 5.57 11.46
CA GLY A 342 -12.03 4.82 11.81
C GLY A 342 -13.08 4.84 10.70
N PHE A 343 -13.30 6.00 10.08
CA PHE A 343 -14.20 6.15 8.96
C PHE A 343 -13.73 5.36 7.72
N ALA A 344 -12.44 5.42 7.41
CA ALA A 344 -11.83 4.61 6.34
C ALA A 344 -11.96 3.12 6.63
N LEU A 345 -11.77 2.67 7.87
CA LEU A 345 -11.95 1.27 8.25
C LEU A 345 -13.40 0.80 8.01
N LEU A 346 -14.39 1.60 8.40
CA LEU A 346 -15.81 1.28 8.17
C LEU A 346 -16.15 1.21 6.67
N LEU A 347 -15.56 2.08 5.85
CA LEU A 347 -15.68 1.98 4.40
C LEU A 347 -14.97 0.75 3.85
N ALA A 348 -13.79 0.39 4.38
CA ALA A 348 -13.02 -0.77 3.93
C ALA A 348 -13.75 -2.10 4.11
N LEU A 349 -14.58 -2.20 5.16
CA LEU A 349 -15.41 -3.38 5.40
C LEU A 349 -16.41 -3.67 4.28
N GLY A 350 -16.73 -2.67 3.43
CA GLY A 350 -17.54 -2.88 2.24
C GLY A 350 -18.89 -3.55 2.56
N GLN A 351 -19.12 -4.72 1.98
CA GLN A 351 -20.33 -5.52 2.21
C GLN A 351 -20.52 -5.99 3.66
N PHE A 352 -19.45 -6.00 4.48
CA PHE A 352 -19.50 -6.43 5.88
C PHE A 352 -19.77 -5.29 6.87
N GLY A 353 -19.69 -4.03 6.44
CA GLY A 353 -19.76 -2.85 7.33
C GLY A 353 -20.94 -1.90 7.11
N GLY A 354 -21.69 -2.06 6.02
CA GLY A 354 -22.89 -1.26 5.69
C GLY A 354 -22.63 0.19 5.24
N LEU A 355 -21.62 0.87 5.80
CA LEU A 355 -21.31 2.27 5.48
C LEU A 355 -20.97 2.47 4.00
N TYR A 356 -20.26 1.52 3.38
CA TYR A 356 -19.94 1.59 1.95
C TYR A 356 -21.20 1.58 1.09
N ALA A 357 -22.23 0.81 1.47
CA ALA A 357 -23.50 0.76 0.75
C ALA A 357 -24.25 2.11 0.84
N VAL A 358 -24.20 2.79 1.99
CA VAL A 358 -24.75 4.15 2.12
C VAL A 358 -24.05 5.10 1.14
N PHE A 359 -22.71 5.06 1.10
CA PHE A 359 -21.94 5.88 0.18
C PHE A 359 -22.21 5.54 -1.28
N TYR A 360 -22.32 4.26 -1.61
CA TYR A 360 -22.66 3.78 -2.95
C TYR A 360 -23.98 4.36 -3.48
N ASN A 361 -24.98 4.47 -2.61
CA ASN A 361 -26.32 4.92 -2.99
C ASN A 361 -26.53 6.45 -2.90
N VAL A 362 -25.80 7.14 -2.01
CA VAL A 362 -26.07 8.54 -1.68
C VAL A 362 -25.02 9.50 -2.22
N VAL A 363 -23.75 9.09 -2.25
CA VAL A 363 -22.65 10.00 -2.58
C VAL A 363 -22.43 10.04 -4.10
N PRO A 364 -22.50 11.23 -4.73
CA PRO A 364 -22.33 11.34 -6.18
C PRO A 364 -21.05 10.68 -6.66
N LEU A 365 -21.13 9.99 -7.81
CA LEU A 365 -20.04 9.27 -8.46
C LEU A 365 -19.41 8.13 -7.63
N TRP A 366 -19.83 7.90 -6.38
CA TRP A 366 -19.24 6.84 -5.56
C TRP A 366 -19.50 5.46 -6.12
N SER A 367 -20.69 5.26 -6.72
CA SER A 367 -21.10 4.01 -7.36
C SER A 367 -20.19 3.56 -8.50
N ALA A 368 -19.39 4.48 -9.07
CA ALA A 368 -18.43 4.16 -10.13
C ALA A 368 -17.11 3.58 -9.62
N PHE A 369 -16.88 3.55 -8.30
CA PHE A 369 -15.65 3.09 -7.68
C PHE A 369 -15.77 1.68 -7.13
N ARG A 370 -14.62 0.99 -7.03
CA ARG A 370 -14.56 -0.42 -6.64
C ARG A 370 -13.50 -0.70 -5.61
N TYR A 371 -13.65 -1.84 -4.95
CA TYR A 371 -12.68 -2.43 -4.02
C TYR A 371 -12.56 -1.62 -2.72
N PRO A 372 -13.50 -1.83 -1.79
CA PRO A 372 -13.53 -1.11 -0.52
C PRO A 372 -12.23 -1.24 0.26
N GLU A 373 -11.53 -2.38 0.17
CA GLU A 373 -10.24 -2.62 0.82
C GLU A 373 -9.16 -1.56 0.52
N LYS A 374 -9.27 -0.80 -0.58
CA LYS A 374 -8.36 0.33 -0.83
C LYS A 374 -8.33 1.36 0.31
N TRP A 375 -9.44 1.49 1.06
CA TRP A 375 -9.51 2.37 2.22
C TRP A 375 -8.56 1.95 3.36
N MET A 376 -8.09 0.69 3.39
CA MET A 376 -7.04 0.26 4.32
C MET A 376 -5.71 1.00 4.13
N GLY A 377 -5.47 1.61 2.97
CA GLY A 377 -4.36 2.53 2.77
C GLY A 377 -4.47 3.77 3.65
N VAL A 378 -5.69 4.34 3.76
CA VAL A 378 -5.97 5.50 4.62
C VAL A 378 -5.93 5.11 6.10
N VAL A 379 -6.38 3.90 6.45
CA VAL A 379 -6.21 3.33 7.80
C VAL A 379 -4.72 3.23 8.17
N SER A 380 -3.90 2.68 7.27
CA SER A 380 -2.45 2.52 7.45
C SER A 380 -1.76 3.88 7.62
N PHE A 381 -2.14 4.86 6.80
CA PHE A 381 -1.70 6.25 6.93
C PHE A 381 -2.02 6.84 8.30
N ALA A 382 -3.29 6.81 8.70
CA ALA A 382 -3.74 7.37 9.97
C ALA A 382 -3.03 6.72 11.17
N ALA A 383 -2.93 5.38 11.17
CA ALA A 383 -2.25 4.62 12.20
C ALA A 383 -0.76 4.98 12.28
N ALA A 384 -0.06 5.12 11.15
CA ALA A 384 1.36 5.48 11.12
C ALA A 384 1.65 6.87 11.68
N ILE A 385 0.86 7.87 11.28
CA ILE A 385 1.02 9.23 11.81
C ILE A 385 0.72 9.25 13.32
N LEU A 386 -0.35 8.59 13.76
CA LEU A 386 -0.66 8.48 15.19
C LEU A 386 0.41 7.70 15.97
N ALA A 387 1.05 6.69 15.37
CA ALA A 387 2.14 5.96 16.01
C ALA A 387 3.35 6.87 16.26
N GLY A 388 3.67 7.77 15.32
CA GLY A 388 4.65 8.83 15.53
C GLY A 388 4.30 9.75 16.70
N ALA A 389 3.03 10.13 16.85
CA ALA A 389 2.54 10.87 18.02
C ALA A 389 2.62 10.04 19.33
N GLY A 390 2.47 8.72 19.25
CA GLY A 390 2.66 7.80 20.37
C GLY A 390 4.08 7.82 20.93
N ILE A 391 5.09 7.95 20.07
CA ILE A 391 6.49 8.14 20.51
C ILE A 391 6.64 9.42 21.33
N ASP A 392 6.02 10.51 20.90
CA ASP A 392 6.06 11.78 21.64
C ASP A 392 5.30 11.71 22.96
N ALA A 393 4.21 10.93 23.02
CA ALA A 393 3.54 10.64 24.28
C ALA A 393 4.48 9.91 25.25
N LEU A 394 5.17 8.86 24.80
CA LEU A 394 6.16 8.15 25.62
C LEU A 394 7.28 9.08 26.10
N ARG A 395 7.75 9.98 25.23
CA ARG A 395 8.74 11.03 25.58
C ARG A 395 8.26 11.95 26.68
N ALA A 396 7.00 12.32 26.64
CA ALA A 396 6.35 13.17 27.64
C ALA A 396 6.00 12.41 28.94
N GLY A 397 6.45 11.17 29.10
CA GLY A 397 6.14 10.35 30.26
C GLY A 397 4.73 9.74 30.26
N LYS A 398 4.04 9.81 29.11
CA LYS A 398 2.67 9.35 28.95
C LYS A 398 2.70 7.97 28.30
N GLY A 399 2.41 6.94 29.09
CA GLY A 399 2.36 5.55 28.63
C GLY A 399 2.65 4.56 29.75
N SER A 400 2.05 3.37 29.65
CA SER A 400 2.23 2.27 30.61
C SER A 400 2.85 1.05 29.91
N PRO A 401 3.72 0.29 30.59
CA PRO A 401 4.18 -1.02 30.13
C PRO A 401 3.04 -2.06 30.16
N THR A 402 2.04 -1.90 31.05
CA THR A 402 1.00 -2.92 31.30
C THR A 402 0.26 -3.39 30.05
N PRO A 403 -0.23 -2.51 29.14
CA PRO A 403 -0.92 -2.95 27.93
C PRO A 403 -0.04 -3.81 27.02
N TRP A 404 1.26 -3.54 26.96
CA TRP A 404 2.21 -4.30 26.15
C TRP A 404 2.45 -5.70 26.71
N LEU A 405 2.55 -5.83 28.03
CA LEU A 405 2.63 -7.15 28.67
C LEU A 405 1.32 -7.94 28.51
N ALA A 406 0.18 -7.27 28.72
CA ALA A 406 -1.14 -7.90 28.55
C ALA A 406 -1.32 -8.40 27.11
N MET A 407 -0.93 -7.60 26.11
CA MET A 407 -0.99 -8.02 24.72
C MET A 407 0.00 -9.15 24.41
N ALA A 408 1.21 -9.14 25.00
CA ALA A 408 2.17 -10.23 24.85
C ALA A 408 1.61 -11.56 25.39
N ILE A 409 0.98 -11.52 26.58
CA ILE A 409 0.33 -12.68 27.20
C ILE A 409 -0.87 -13.14 26.35
N LEU A 410 -1.70 -12.21 25.88
CA LEU A 410 -2.85 -12.53 25.03
C LEU A 410 -2.41 -13.22 23.73
N CYS A 411 -1.43 -12.65 23.02
CA CYS A 411 -0.91 -13.23 21.79
C CYS A 411 -0.24 -14.60 22.05
N ALA A 412 0.49 -14.77 23.16
CA ALA A 412 1.06 -16.06 23.55
C ALA A 412 -0.03 -17.10 23.85
N GLY A 413 -1.13 -16.70 24.51
CA GLY A 413 -2.30 -17.56 24.75
C GLY A 413 -2.98 -18.00 23.45
N ILE A 414 -3.18 -17.07 22.50
CA ILE A 414 -3.73 -17.38 21.19
C ILE A 414 -2.80 -18.32 20.41
N TRP A 415 -1.49 -18.07 20.45
CA TRP A 415 -0.49 -18.98 19.87
C TRP A 415 -0.62 -20.40 20.43
N LEU A 416 -0.71 -20.57 21.75
CA LEU A 416 -0.90 -21.88 22.37
C LEU A 416 -2.20 -22.55 21.92
N GLY A 417 -3.31 -21.79 21.88
CA GLY A 417 -4.62 -22.31 21.48
C GLY A 417 -4.68 -22.77 20.02
N LEU A 418 -4.13 -21.97 19.10
CA LEU A 418 -4.16 -22.26 17.66
C LEU A 418 -3.30 -23.46 17.24
N ARG A 419 -2.34 -23.88 18.07
CA ARG A 419 -1.50 -25.07 17.80
C ARG A 419 -2.20 -26.40 18.06
N THR A 420 -3.40 -26.39 18.62
CA THR A 420 -4.12 -27.61 18.96
C THR A 420 -4.79 -28.24 17.74
N GLU A 421 -4.87 -29.57 17.71
CA GLU A 421 -5.64 -30.30 16.68
C GLU A 421 -7.12 -29.88 16.69
N ALA A 422 -7.67 -29.58 17.88
CA ALA A 422 -9.02 -29.07 18.04
C ALA A 422 -9.24 -27.74 17.30
N ALA A 423 -8.26 -26.82 17.34
CA ALA A 423 -8.35 -25.56 16.60
C ALA A 423 -8.34 -25.77 15.09
N SER A 424 -7.49 -26.70 14.60
CA SER A 424 -7.47 -27.08 13.18
C SER A 424 -8.79 -27.72 12.74
N ALA A 425 -9.29 -28.70 13.50
CA ALA A 425 -10.54 -29.39 13.21
C ALA A 425 -11.74 -28.43 13.23
N TRP A 426 -11.81 -27.53 14.22
CA TRP A 426 -12.85 -26.50 14.27
C TRP A 426 -12.78 -25.58 13.04
N THR A 427 -11.58 -25.19 12.63
CA THR A 427 -11.36 -24.34 11.44
C THR A 427 -11.80 -25.06 10.16
N ALA A 428 -11.46 -26.34 9.99
CA ALA A 428 -11.90 -27.15 8.86
C ALA A 428 -13.43 -27.22 8.76
N ILE A 429 -14.09 -27.52 9.89
CA ILE A 429 -15.57 -27.64 9.96
C ILE A 429 -16.25 -26.29 9.72
N HIS A 430 -15.81 -25.22 10.40
CA HIS A 430 -16.47 -23.92 10.36
C HIS A 430 -16.38 -23.24 8.99
N PHE A 431 -15.21 -23.34 8.33
CA PHE A 431 -14.97 -22.71 7.03
C PHE A 431 -15.21 -23.67 5.84
N GLY A 432 -15.47 -24.95 6.09
CA GLY A 432 -15.53 -25.96 5.03
C GLY A 432 -14.21 -26.14 4.29
N ALA A 433 -13.08 -25.97 5.00
CA ALA A 433 -11.74 -26.12 4.47
C ALA A 433 -11.27 -27.59 4.57
N SER A 434 -10.33 -28.00 3.70
CA SER A 434 -9.65 -29.28 3.91
C SER A 434 -8.86 -29.26 5.21
N GLU A 435 -8.65 -30.43 5.83
CA GLU A 435 -7.85 -30.54 7.06
C GLU A 435 -6.43 -30.00 6.87
N SER A 436 -5.83 -30.21 5.70
CA SER A 436 -4.50 -29.69 5.37
C SER A 436 -4.47 -28.16 5.30
N LEU A 437 -5.46 -27.54 4.65
CA LEU A 437 -5.56 -26.09 4.54
C LEU A 437 -5.88 -25.46 5.90
N ALA A 438 -6.79 -26.05 6.66
CA ALA A 438 -7.12 -25.61 8.01
C ALA A 438 -5.89 -25.67 8.93
N GLY A 439 -5.11 -26.75 8.85
CA GLY A 439 -3.86 -26.91 9.60
C GLY A 439 -2.79 -25.89 9.23
N GLU A 440 -2.63 -25.59 7.94
CA GLU A 440 -1.73 -24.52 7.47
C GLU A 440 -2.19 -23.14 7.98
N MET A 441 -3.49 -22.86 7.94
CA MET A 441 -4.05 -21.58 8.39
C MET A 441 -3.89 -21.38 9.89
N THR A 442 -4.22 -22.39 10.72
CA THR A 442 -4.07 -22.30 12.17
C THR A 442 -2.61 -22.30 12.58
N GLY A 443 -1.75 -23.09 11.93
CA GLY A 443 -0.32 -23.14 12.19
C GLY A 443 0.39 -21.82 11.87
N SER A 444 0.14 -21.24 10.69
CA SER A 444 0.70 -19.94 10.29
C SER A 444 0.16 -18.80 11.17
N ALA A 445 -1.15 -18.79 11.48
CA ALA A 445 -1.73 -17.83 12.40
C ALA A 445 -1.13 -17.93 13.81
N ALA A 446 -0.93 -19.15 14.33
CA ALA A 446 -0.26 -19.35 15.62
C ALA A 446 1.13 -18.71 15.60
N LEU A 447 1.94 -19.00 14.57
CA LEU A 447 3.28 -18.44 14.44
C LEU A 447 3.25 -16.90 14.35
N ALA A 448 2.30 -16.33 13.62
CA ALA A 448 2.10 -14.89 13.54
C ALA A 448 1.78 -14.25 14.90
N PHE A 449 0.96 -14.90 15.73
CA PHE A 449 0.68 -14.47 17.10
C PHE A 449 1.90 -14.61 18.02
N LEU A 450 2.73 -15.64 17.83
CA LEU A 450 4.00 -15.76 18.56
C LEU A 450 4.94 -14.58 18.26
N TYR A 451 5.08 -14.20 16.99
CA TYR A 451 5.88 -13.02 16.63
C TYR A 451 5.31 -11.73 17.23
N SER A 452 4.00 -11.57 17.20
CA SER A 452 3.31 -10.43 17.80
C SER A 452 3.50 -10.36 19.32
N ALA A 453 3.53 -11.52 19.99
CA ALA A 453 3.86 -11.62 21.41
C ALA A 453 5.31 -11.18 21.68
N GLY A 454 6.25 -11.65 20.86
CA GLY A 454 7.67 -11.27 20.95
C GLY A 454 7.90 -9.78 20.74
N ALA A 455 7.27 -9.18 19.72
CA ALA A 455 7.35 -7.75 19.45
C ALA A 455 6.75 -6.92 20.62
N SER A 456 5.59 -7.33 21.14
CA SER A 456 4.94 -6.66 22.28
C SER A 456 5.77 -6.78 23.56
N LEU A 457 6.37 -7.95 23.81
CA LEU A 457 7.28 -8.16 24.94
C LEU A 457 8.55 -7.32 24.80
N GLY A 458 9.08 -7.17 23.59
CA GLY A 458 10.19 -6.27 23.28
C GLY A 458 9.87 -4.82 23.66
N VAL A 459 8.72 -4.30 23.22
CA VAL A 459 8.26 -2.95 23.59
C VAL A 459 8.08 -2.81 25.10
N TRP A 460 7.50 -3.82 25.76
CA TRP A 460 7.35 -3.86 27.21
C TRP A 460 8.70 -3.74 27.93
N MET A 461 9.69 -4.57 27.57
CA MET A 461 11.03 -4.55 28.16
C MET A 461 11.72 -3.20 27.98
N VAL A 462 11.59 -2.61 26.78
CA VAL A 462 12.18 -1.32 26.43
C VAL A 462 11.57 -0.18 27.24
N ILE A 463 10.24 -0.16 27.41
CA ILE A 463 9.54 0.83 28.26
C ILE A 463 9.87 0.62 29.74
N LEU A 464 9.94 -0.62 30.22
CA LEU A 464 10.29 -0.93 31.61
C LEU A 464 11.73 -0.55 31.94
N GLY A 465 12.68 -0.84 31.04
CA GLY A 465 14.08 -0.45 31.19
C GLY A 465 14.26 1.07 31.25
N ALA A 466 13.47 1.82 30.49
CA ALA A 466 13.46 3.28 30.56
C ALA A 466 12.85 3.81 31.87
N ARG A 467 11.77 3.19 32.38
CA ARG A 467 11.19 3.54 33.69
C ARG A 467 12.16 3.34 34.84
N ASN A 468 12.94 2.28 34.79
CA ASN A 468 13.89 1.93 35.84
C ASN A 468 15.22 2.70 35.73
N GLY A 469 15.32 3.70 34.85
CA GLY A 469 16.53 4.49 34.63
C GLY A 469 17.69 3.73 33.99
N ARG A 470 17.47 2.48 33.53
CA ARG A 470 18.51 1.61 32.95
C ARG A 470 18.79 1.94 31.48
N LEU A 471 17.82 2.47 30.76
CA LEU A 471 17.96 2.84 29.35
C LEU A 471 17.97 4.36 29.17
N ARG A 472 18.96 4.85 28.41
CA ARG A 472 18.99 6.24 27.95
C ARG A 472 17.93 6.46 26.88
N GLU A 473 17.41 7.70 26.81
CA GLU A 473 16.37 8.10 25.85
C GLU A 473 16.72 7.75 24.39
N ALA A 474 17.98 7.93 23.97
CA ALA A 474 18.42 7.60 22.61
C ALA A 474 18.40 6.07 22.32
N VAL A 475 18.73 5.26 23.32
CA VAL A 475 18.72 3.79 23.20
C VAL A 475 17.28 3.27 23.15
N LEU A 476 16.41 3.83 23.99
CA LEU A 476 14.97 3.56 23.98
C LEU A 476 14.38 3.74 22.57
N PHE A 477 14.61 4.90 21.92
CA PHE A 477 14.03 5.15 20.60
C PHE A 477 14.65 4.32 19.49
N SER A 478 15.97 4.11 19.53
CA SER A 478 16.62 3.24 18.56
C SER A 478 16.07 1.82 18.66
N ALA A 479 15.84 1.32 19.88
CA ALA A 479 15.22 0.02 20.12
C ALA A 479 13.77 -0.04 19.63
N LEU A 480 12.94 0.99 19.90
CA LEU A 480 11.55 1.04 19.41
C LEU A 480 11.46 1.10 17.88
N VAL A 481 12.32 1.92 17.24
CA VAL A 481 12.41 1.98 15.77
C VAL A 481 12.86 0.63 15.21
N ALA A 482 13.85 -0.01 15.83
CA ALA A 482 14.32 -1.33 15.41
C ALA A 482 13.24 -2.40 15.55
N ILE A 483 12.57 -2.49 16.71
CA ILE A 483 11.47 -3.46 16.93
C ILE A 483 10.37 -3.27 15.89
N LEU A 484 9.90 -2.02 15.69
CA LEU A 484 8.84 -1.73 14.72
C LEU A 484 9.28 -2.06 13.29
N THR A 485 10.50 -1.67 12.90
CA THR A 485 10.98 -1.89 11.53
C THR A 485 11.21 -3.37 11.25
N LEU A 486 11.81 -4.12 12.19
CA LEU A 486 12.05 -5.55 12.04
C LEU A 486 10.75 -6.35 12.03
N ASP A 487 9.77 -5.96 12.85
CA ASP A 487 8.45 -6.59 12.88
C ASP A 487 7.69 -6.40 11.56
N LEU A 488 7.65 -5.16 11.05
CA LEU A 488 7.09 -4.86 9.73
C LEU A 488 7.86 -5.53 8.60
N TRP A 489 9.21 -5.58 8.67
CA TRP A 489 10.04 -6.31 7.72
C TRP A 489 9.64 -7.77 7.64
N ARG A 490 9.66 -8.47 8.78
CA ARG A 490 9.33 -9.89 8.86
C ARG A 490 7.97 -10.20 8.26
N ALA A 491 6.95 -9.38 8.54
CA ALA A 491 5.58 -9.65 8.09
C ALA A 491 5.30 -9.25 6.65
N ASN A 492 5.88 -8.15 6.17
CA ASN A 492 5.47 -7.51 4.92
C ASN A 492 6.45 -7.70 3.77
N PHE A 493 7.70 -8.04 4.05
CA PHE A 493 8.74 -8.11 3.00
C PHE A 493 8.38 -9.06 1.85
N SER A 494 7.73 -10.18 2.15
CA SER A 494 7.30 -11.16 1.15
C SER A 494 6.14 -10.70 0.26
N ALA A 495 5.45 -9.60 0.61
CA ALA A 495 4.31 -9.09 -0.13
C ALA A 495 4.68 -8.42 -1.47
N TYR A 496 5.95 -8.03 -1.65
CA TYR A 496 6.49 -7.66 -2.96
C TYR A 496 7.53 -8.69 -3.41
N ARG A 497 7.55 -9.01 -4.71
CA ARG A 497 8.48 -10.00 -5.28
C ARG A 497 9.15 -9.46 -6.53
N THR A 498 10.45 -9.70 -6.60
CA THR A 498 11.28 -9.40 -7.76
C THR A 498 11.84 -10.68 -8.33
N GLY A 499 11.99 -10.74 -9.65
CA GLY A 499 12.61 -11.83 -10.38
C GLY A 499 13.67 -11.32 -11.36
N PRO A 500 14.41 -12.24 -12.00
CA PRO A 500 15.39 -11.91 -13.02
C PRO A 500 14.73 -11.17 -14.21
N VAL A 501 15.43 -10.19 -14.79
CA VAL A 501 14.91 -9.35 -15.89
C VAL A 501 14.56 -10.15 -17.14
N GLU A 502 15.21 -11.30 -17.32
CA GLU A 502 14.93 -12.29 -18.36
C GLU A 502 13.47 -12.72 -18.35
N ALA A 503 12.79 -12.70 -17.19
CA ALA A 503 11.36 -12.95 -17.15
C ALA A 503 10.61 -11.98 -18.07
N ALA A 504 10.92 -10.68 -18.00
CA ALA A 504 10.25 -9.64 -18.78
C ALA A 504 10.74 -9.52 -20.23
N THR A 505 11.98 -9.91 -20.53
CA THR A 505 12.58 -9.75 -21.86
C THR A 505 12.58 -11.02 -22.70
N PHE A 506 12.29 -12.18 -22.11
CA PHE A 506 12.26 -13.45 -22.84
C PHE A 506 11.15 -13.47 -23.90
N ILE A 507 11.56 -13.75 -25.14
CA ILE A 507 10.68 -14.00 -26.27
C ILE A 507 10.80 -15.48 -26.61
N PRO A 508 9.72 -16.28 -26.49
CA PRO A 508 9.76 -17.70 -26.83
C PRO A 508 10.21 -17.94 -28.28
N PRO A 509 10.97 -19.03 -28.57
CA PRO A 509 11.42 -19.35 -29.93
C PRO A 509 10.28 -19.37 -30.98
N LEU A 510 9.10 -19.88 -30.59
CA LEU A 510 7.92 -19.83 -31.47
C LEU A 510 7.53 -18.40 -31.84
N ALA A 511 7.52 -17.47 -30.88
CA ALA A 511 7.20 -16.07 -31.14
C ALA A 511 8.27 -15.42 -32.04
N GLN A 512 9.55 -15.76 -31.86
CA GLN A 512 10.62 -15.31 -32.75
C GLN A 512 10.44 -15.83 -34.18
N ALA A 513 10.09 -17.11 -34.35
CA ALA A 513 9.83 -17.71 -35.65
C ALA A 513 8.62 -17.06 -36.37
N ILE A 514 7.57 -16.73 -35.61
CA ILE A 514 6.41 -16.00 -36.14
C ILE A 514 6.83 -14.60 -36.60
N ALA A 515 7.58 -13.86 -35.78
CA ALA A 515 8.07 -12.53 -36.13
C ALA A 515 9.02 -12.56 -37.35
N ALA A 516 9.88 -13.57 -37.47
CA ALA A 516 10.75 -13.74 -38.62
C ALA A 516 9.97 -14.02 -39.92
N ARG A 517 8.88 -14.80 -39.85
CA ARG A 517 8.02 -15.13 -40.99
C ARG A 517 7.12 -13.99 -41.42
N GLU A 518 6.52 -13.29 -40.45
CA GLU A 518 5.45 -12.32 -40.71
C GLU A 518 5.90 -10.86 -40.61
N GLY A 519 7.15 -10.61 -40.22
CA GLY A 519 7.66 -9.29 -39.87
C GLY A 519 7.26 -8.87 -38.45
N GLY A 520 7.46 -7.59 -38.12
CA GLY A 520 7.07 -7.05 -36.82
C GLY A 520 5.57 -7.25 -36.53
N LEU A 521 5.23 -7.53 -35.28
CA LEU A 521 3.85 -7.67 -34.80
C LEU A 521 3.13 -6.31 -34.86
N THR A 522 2.59 -5.95 -36.02
CA THR A 522 1.81 -4.72 -36.19
C THR A 522 0.32 -4.96 -35.87
N PRO A 523 -0.37 -3.97 -35.27
CA PRO A 523 -1.82 -4.02 -35.09
C PRO A 523 -2.55 -4.33 -36.41
N GLY A 524 -3.55 -5.22 -36.38
CA GLY A 524 -4.33 -5.62 -37.56
C GLY A 524 -3.86 -6.89 -38.29
N ARG A 525 -2.73 -7.49 -37.90
CA ARG A 525 -2.34 -8.85 -38.30
C ARG A 525 -2.68 -9.81 -37.16
N PHE A 526 -3.84 -10.47 -37.19
CA PHE A 526 -4.32 -11.28 -36.07
C PHE A 526 -3.63 -12.66 -35.99
N ARG A 527 -3.28 -13.09 -34.77
CA ARG A 527 -3.19 -14.51 -34.40
C ARG A 527 -3.85 -14.76 -33.04
N LEU A 528 -4.74 -15.74 -33.00
CA LEU A 528 -5.29 -16.33 -31.78
C LEU A 528 -4.88 -17.82 -31.80
N ILE A 529 -4.06 -18.25 -30.84
CA ILE A 529 -3.74 -19.67 -30.67
C ILE A 529 -4.13 -20.05 -29.25
N PRO A 530 -5.30 -20.66 -29.05
CA PRO A 530 -5.66 -21.28 -27.79
C PRO A 530 -4.95 -22.64 -27.74
N ILE A 531 -3.92 -22.75 -26.92
CA ILE A 531 -3.33 -24.04 -26.58
C ILE A 531 -4.19 -24.60 -25.44
N ARG A 532 -4.51 -25.91 -25.49
CA ARG A 532 -5.14 -26.60 -24.35
C ARG A 532 -4.38 -26.24 -23.07
N GLU A 533 -5.08 -26.08 -21.95
CA GLU A 533 -4.47 -26.05 -20.62
C GLU A 533 -3.68 -27.35 -20.40
N SER A 534 -2.43 -27.37 -20.84
CA SER A 534 -1.46 -28.36 -20.41
C SER A 534 -1.07 -28.00 -18.99
N LYS A 535 -1.25 -28.94 -18.06
CA LYS A 535 -0.65 -28.86 -16.72
C LYS A 535 0.87 -28.79 -16.89
N HIS A 536 1.44 -27.60 -16.81
CA HIS A 536 2.88 -27.44 -16.83
C HIS A 536 3.43 -27.80 -15.45
N MET A 537 4.45 -28.66 -15.40
CA MET A 537 5.17 -28.89 -14.15
C MET A 537 6.18 -27.78 -13.95
N VAL A 538 5.92 -26.91 -12.99
CA VAL A 538 6.90 -25.92 -12.53
C VAL A 538 8.06 -26.66 -11.86
N ARG A 539 9.29 -26.50 -12.36
CA ARG A 539 10.48 -27.05 -11.66
C ARG A 539 10.53 -26.51 -10.25
N LYS A 540 10.75 -27.38 -9.25
CA LYS A 540 10.86 -26.98 -7.83
C LYS A 540 11.85 -25.85 -7.58
N SER A 541 12.93 -25.75 -8.37
CA SER A 541 13.89 -24.64 -8.28
C SER A 541 13.28 -23.28 -8.66
N LEU A 542 12.51 -23.22 -9.75
CA LEU A 542 11.76 -22.02 -10.16
C LEU A 542 10.66 -21.68 -9.16
N GLN A 543 9.98 -22.69 -8.61
CA GLN A 543 8.97 -22.47 -7.57
C GLN A 543 9.56 -21.91 -6.28
N ARG A 544 10.78 -22.30 -5.88
CA ARG A 544 11.49 -21.68 -4.75
C ARG A 544 11.89 -20.23 -5.04
N LEU A 545 12.31 -19.93 -6.26
CA LEU A 545 12.78 -18.60 -6.64
C LEU A 545 11.63 -17.61 -6.84
N LEU A 546 10.60 -18.00 -7.57
CA LEU A 546 9.51 -17.13 -8.02
C LEU A 546 8.24 -17.32 -7.18
N GLY A 547 8.19 -18.35 -6.33
CA GLY A 547 7.00 -18.69 -5.54
C GLY A 547 5.85 -19.14 -6.41
N GLN A 548 4.64 -18.70 -6.07
CA GLN A 548 3.43 -19.04 -6.83
C GLN A 548 3.34 -18.31 -8.18
N GLU A 549 4.13 -17.24 -8.39
CA GLU A 549 4.26 -16.58 -9.69
C GLU A 549 5.06 -17.40 -10.70
N ALA A 550 5.72 -18.47 -10.24
CA ALA A 550 6.45 -19.39 -11.10
C ALA A 550 5.55 -19.98 -12.19
N GLU A 551 4.28 -20.23 -11.90
CA GLU A 551 3.34 -20.78 -12.88
C GLU A 551 3.04 -19.77 -14.00
N SER A 552 2.87 -18.49 -13.68
CA SER A 552 2.68 -17.41 -14.66
C SER A 552 3.92 -17.25 -15.55
N VAL A 553 5.11 -17.26 -14.94
CA VAL A 553 6.39 -17.17 -15.67
C VAL A 553 6.60 -18.40 -16.56
N VAL A 554 6.39 -19.61 -16.03
CA VAL A 554 6.51 -20.86 -16.79
C VAL A 554 5.47 -20.91 -17.91
N ARG A 555 4.23 -20.48 -17.70
CA ARG A 555 3.20 -20.43 -18.75
C ARG A 555 3.60 -19.53 -19.91
N ARG A 556 4.26 -18.39 -19.62
CA ARG A 556 4.80 -17.49 -20.66
C ARG A 556 5.97 -18.14 -21.41
N GLN A 557 6.74 -18.98 -20.73
CA GLN A 557 7.91 -19.69 -21.28
C GLN A 557 7.55 -21.03 -21.94
N ALA A 558 6.39 -21.61 -21.64
CA ALA A 558 5.92 -22.91 -22.11
C ALA A 558 5.57 -22.95 -23.61
N LEU A 559 5.94 -21.93 -24.37
CA LEU A 559 5.97 -21.92 -25.82
C LEU A 559 7.35 -22.27 -26.40
N ASP A 560 8.30 -22.59 -25.52
CA ASP A 560 9.60 -23.12 -25.89
C ASP A 560 9.50 -24.61 -26.26
N VAL A 561 9.84 -24.91 -27.51
CA VAL A 561 9.76 -26.26 -28.10
C VAL A 561 10.91 -27.15 -27.61
N GLU A 562 11.98 -26.58 -27.05
CA GLU A 562 13.08 -27.36 -26.49
C GLU A 562 12.84 -27.81 -25.04
N HIS A 563 11.79 -27.28 -24.38
CA HIS A 563 11.50 -27.53 -22.95
C HIS A 563 10.17 -28.24 -22.66
N ASN A 564 9.30 -28.40 -23.67
CA ASN A 564 8.12 -29.28 -23.65
C ASN A 564 8.37 -30.49 -24.53
#